data_AF-A0ABD5PPZ0-F1
#
_entry.id   AF-A0ABD5PPZ0-F1
#
_cell.length_a   1.000
_cell.length_b   1.000
_cell.length_c   1.000
_cell.angle_alpha   90.00
_cell.angle_beta   90.00
_cell.angle_gamma   90.00
#
_symmetry.space_group_name_H-M   'P 1'
#
loop_
_entity.id
_entity.type
_entity.pdbx_description
1 polymer ?
#
loop_
_entity_poly.entity_id
_entity_poly.type
_entity_poly.pdbx_seq_one_letter_code
_entity_poly.pdbx_strand_id
1 'polypeptide(L)'
;MMDSDAFDDKTTISLHQLAEEADNTSEKSIEYWETILKESKYSFQNSLDTIQETRERTIDLIKIDLILASIYIALLRFGTNGSQIAPNSFILALPFAPLLLSGIIFLHGYISLGPRTIGISSGNIHESLLQENNKYEYCKTMAIVYAKWTDKNIELNQKSMNHIMIGIGCIFTSLGAVAGIFVFY
;
A
#
# COMPACT_ATOMS: atom_id res chain seq x y z
N MET A 1 -11.76 6.60 -26.74
CA MET A 1 -10.30 6.43 -26.79
C MET A 1 -9.75 7.13 -25.57
N MET A 2 -9.64 6.40 -24.46
CA MET A 2 -8.86 6.85 -23.31
C MET A 2 -7.59 6.03 -23.41
N ASP A 3 -6.51 6.74 -23.73
CA ASP A 3 -5.15 6.20 -23.67
C ASP A 3 -4.95 5.69 -22.25
N SER A 4 -4.89 4.36 -22.14
CA SER A 4 -4.29 3.70 -21.01
C SER A 4 -2.81 4.08 -21.07
N ASP A 5 -2.44 5.11 -20.32
CA ASP A 5 -1.05 5.34 -19.96
C ASP A 5 -0.59 4.06 -19.26
N ALA A 6 0.02 3.21 -20.07
CA ALA A 6 0.78 2.06 -19.66
C ALA A 6 1.72 2.58 -18.58
N PHE A 7 1.49 2.12 -17.35
CA PHE A 7 2.47 2.22 -16.29
C PHE A 7 3.78 1.73 -16.89
N ASP A 8 4.68 2.69 -17.09
CA ASP A 8 6.04 2.49 -17.54
C ASP A 8 6.63 1.37 -16.68
N ASP A 9 6.80 0.22 -17.33
CA ASP A 9 7.14 -1.09 -16.76
C ASP A 9 8.60 -1.04 -16.31
N LYS A 10 8.86 -0.21 -15.29
CA LYS A 10 10.19 0.03 -14.72
C LYS A 10 10.62 -1.24 -14.00
N THR A 11 11.22 -2.14 -14.77
CA THR A 11 12.24 -3.13 -14.38
C THR A 11 12.12 -3.56 -12.92
N THR A 12 11.10 -4.34 -12.62
CA THR A 12 11.01 -5.07 -11.37
C THR A 12 11.63 -6.44 -11.60
N ILE A 13 12.84 -6.64 -11.09
CA ILE A 13 13.48 -7.97 -11.14
C ILE A 13 12.91 -8.81 -10.02
N SER A 14 12.15 -9.84 -10.37
CA SER A 14 11.58 -10.79 -9.41
C SER A 14 12.63 -11.79 -8.94
N LEU A 15 12.48 -12.31 -7.71
CA LEU A 15 13.35 -13.36 -7.19
C LEU A 15 13.30 -14.63 -8.06
N HIS A 16 12.15 -14.90 -8.69
CA HIS A 16 11.99 -16.04 -9.59
C HIS A 16 12.88 -15.94 -10.82
N GLN A 17 12.96 -14.75 -11.44
CA GLN A 17 13.85 -14.51 -12.59
C GLN A 17 15.32 -14.67 -12.19
N LEU A 18 15.71 -14.18 -11.02
CA LEU A 18 17.09 -14.31 -10.52
C LEU A 18 17.45 -15.74 -10.11
N ALA A 19 16.49 -16.52 -9.60
CA ALA A 19 16.71 -17.93 -9.28
C ALA A 19 16.94 -18.76 -10.54
N GLU A 20 16.12 -18.55 -11.58
CA GLU A 20 16.26 -19.22 -12.89
C GLU A 20 17.58 -18.84 -13.60
N GLU A 21 18.01 -17.59 -13.43
CA GLU A 21 19.30 -17.13 -13.95
C GLU A 21 20.51 -17.59 -13.13
N ALA A 22 20.33 -17.82 -11.83
CA ALA A 22 21.35 -18.35 -10.93
C ALA A 22 21.60 -19.85 -11.13
N ASP A 23 20.62 -20.60 -11.62
CA ASP A 23 20.74 -22.04 -11.91
C ASP A 23 21.37 -22.33 -13.28
N ASN A 24 21.33 -21.38 -14.22
CA ASN A 24 21.97 -21.46 -15.55
C ASN A 24 23.47 -21.10 -15.53
N THR A 25 24.19 -21.42 -14.44
CA THR A 25 25.41 -20.74 -13.99
C THR A 25 26.73 -21.07 -14.69
N SER A 26 26.76 -21.68 -15.88
CA SER A 26 28.07 -22.01 -16.47
C SER A 26 28.86 -20.82 -17.04
N GLU A 27 28.31 -19.59 -17.16
CA GLU A 27 29.06 -18.54 -17.89
C GLU A 27 28.68 -17.06 -17.65
N LYS A 28 28.14 -16.67 -16.48
CA LYS A 28 27.81 -15.24 -16.23
C LYS A 28 28.98 -14.47 -15.59
N SER A 29 29.40 -13.37 -16.22
CA SER A 29 30.54 -12.54 -15.78
C SER A 29 30.24 -11.75 -14.49
N ILE A 30 31.29 -11.22 -13.85
CA ILE A 30 31.12 -10.33 -12.68
C ILE A 30 30.33 -9.06 -13.06
N GLU A 31 30.57 -8.50 -14.25
CA GLU A 31 29.87 -7.31 -14.76
C GLU A 31 28.37 -7.53 -14.90
N TYR A 32 27.95 -8.75 -15.24
CA TYR A 32 26.54 -9.13 -15.25
C TYR A 32 25.92 -8.97 -13.86
N TRP A 33 26.52 -9.57 -12.84
CA TRP A 33 26.00 -9.52 -11.47
C TRP A 33 26.09 -8.13 -10.84
N GLU A 34 27.04 -7.30 -11.25
CA GLU A 34 27.09 -5.88 -10.86
C GLU A 34 25.91 -5.09 -11.43
N THR A 35 25.58 -5.32 -12.70
CA THR A 35 24.43 -4.69 -13.36
C THR A 35 23.13 -5.10 -12.68
N ILE A 36 22.96 -6.41 -12.48
CA ILE A 36 21.80 -6.99 -11.78
C ILE A 36 21.70 -6.48 -10.34
N LEU A 37 22.81 -6.37 -9.60
CA LEU A 37 22.80 -5.80 -8.25
C LEU A 37 22.28 -4.36 -8.25
N LYS A 38 22.73 -3.55 -9.22
CA LYS A 38 22.30 -2.16 -9.35
C LYS A 38 20.80 -2.06 -9.65
N GLU A 39 20.30 -2.91 -10.55
CA GLU A 39 18.89 -2.99 -10.89
C GLU A 39 18.05 -3.48 -9.71
N SER A 40 18.42 -4.57 -9.05
CA SER A 40 17.73 -5.07 -7.86
C SER A 40 17.70 -4.04 -6.73
N LYS A 41 18.78 -3.28 -6.53
CA LYS A 41 18.81 -2.19 -5.55
C LYS A 41 17.85 -1.07 -5.94
N TYR A 42 17.76 -0.73 -7.22
CA TYR A 42 16.81 0.27 -7.71
C TYR A 42 15.36 -0.20 -7.55
N SER A 43 15.03 -1.44 -7.92
CA SER A 43 13.69 -2.01 -7.70
C SER A 43 13.33 -2.05 -6.22
N PHE A 44 14.28 -2.39 -5.36
CA PHE A 44 14.09 -2.36 -3.91
C PHE A 44 13.76 -0.96 -3.41
N GLN A 45 14.52 0.06 -3.82
CA GLN A 45 14.24 1.45 -3.45
C GLN A 45 12.86 1.90 -3.93
N ASN A 46 12.52 1.61 -5.19
CA ASN A 46 11.21 1.94 -5.76
C ASN A 46 10.06 1.25 -4.99
N SER A 47 10.28 0.01 -4.52
CA SER A 47 9.30 -0.70 -3.68
C SER A 47 9.10 -0.05 -2.32
N LEU A 48 10.16 0.50 -1.71
CA LEU A 48 10.07 1.26 -0.46
C LEU A 48 9.31 2.57 -0.66
N ASP A 49 9.62 3.30 -1.73
CA ASP A 49 8.97 4.55 -2.08
C ASP A 49 7.46 4.31 -2.33
N THR A 50 7.11 3.22 -3.03
CA THR A 50 5.72 2.82 -3.25
C THR A 50 4.98 2.51 -1.94
N ILE A 51 5.61 1.80 -1.00
CA ILE A 51 5.00 1.54 0.32
C ILE A 51 4.77 2.84 1.09
N GLN A 52 5.76 3.74 1.06
CA GLN A 52 5.65 5.04 1.72
C GLN A 52 4.50 5.86 1.12
N GLU A 53 4.40 5.92 -0.21
CA GLU A 53 3.32 6.61 -0.89
C GLU A 53 1.95 6.02 -0.54
N THR A 54 1.81 4.68 -0.55
CA THR A 54 0.56 4.02 -0.12
C THR A 54 0.20 4.34 1.33
N ARG A 55 1.19 4.45 2.21
CA ARG A 55 0.99 4.82 3.61
C ARG A 55 0.53 6.27 3.77
N GLU A 56 1.11 7.20 3.01
CA GLU A 56 0.68 8.61 2.97
C GLU A 56 -0.76 8.73 2.44
N ARG A 57 -1.09 8.03 1.34
CA ARG A 57 -2.46 7.94 0.82
C ARG A 57 -3.44 7.38 1.85
N THR A 58 -3.03 6.39 2.64
CA THR A 58 -3.88 5.82 3.71
C THR A 58 -4.18 6.85 4.80
N ILE A 59 -3.20 7.68 5.17
CA ILE A 59 -3.42 8.79 6.10
C ILE A 59 -4.43 9.78 5.51
N ASP A 60 -4.34 10.09 4.22
CA ASP A 60 -5.28 11.01 3.59
C ASP A 60 -6.71 10.45 3.54
N LEU A 61 -6.88 9.15 3.34
CA LEU A 61 -8.19 8.49 3.45
C LEU A 61 -8.77 8.54 4.87
N ILE A 62 -7.93 8.39 5.91
CA ILE A 62 -8.37 8.59 7.31
C ILE A 62 -8.84 10.03 7.53
N LYS A 63 -8.14 11.02 6.96
CA LYS A 63 -8.57 12.42 7.04
C LYS A 63 -9.93 12.62 6.35
N ILE A 64 -10.14 11.99 5.20
CA ILE A 64 -11.43 12.01 4.49
C ILE A 64 -12.55 11.44 5.37
N ASP A 65 -12.33 10.32 6.05
CA ASP A 65 -13.31 9.75 6.99
C ASP A 65 -13.68 10.73 8.11
N LEU A 66 -12.70 11.42 8.70
CA LEU A 66 -12.94 12.42 9.74
C LEU A 66 -13.72 13.63 9.22
N ILE A 67 -13.42 14.09 8.00
CA ILE A 67 -14.14 15.20 7.35
C ILE A 67 -15.59 14.78 7.07
N LEU A 68 -15.80 13.59 6.50
CA LEU A 68 -17.13 13.05 6.21
C LEU A 68 -17.96 12.88 7.49
N ALA A 69 -17.38 12.34 8.56
CA ALA A 69 -18.05 12.21 9.85
C ALA A 69 -18.52 13.59 10.37
N SER A 70 -17.66 14.60 10.24
CA SER A 70 -17.98 15.99 10.64
C SER A 70 -19.11 16.57 9.81
N ILE A 71 -19.09 16.35 8.49
CA ILE A 71 -20.15 16.77 7.56
C ILE A 71 -21.47 16.06 7.89
N TYR A 72 -21.45 14.76 8.15
CA TYR A 72 -22.67 14.01 8.48
C TYR A 72 -23.30 14.50 9.78
N ILE A 73 -22.49 14.75 10.81
CA ILE A 73 -22.99 15.33 12.07
C ILE A 73 -23.64 16.68 11.82
N ALA A 74 -23.01 17.55 11.01
CA ALA A 74 -23.58 18.85 10.66
C ALA A 74 -24.89 18.71 9.86
N LEU A 75 -24.89 17.88 8.81
CA LEU A 75 -26.07 17.62 7.97
C LEU A 75 -27.24 17.08 8.79
N LEU A 76 -27.01 16.11 9.67
CA LEU A 76 -28.08 15.54 10.49
C LEU A 76 -28.55 16.53 11.55
N ARG A 77 -27.65 17.35 12.13
CA ARG A 77 -28.02 18.35 13.14
C ARG A 77 -28.80 19.53 12.57
N PHE A 78 -28.47 20.00 11.37
CA PHE A 78 -29.11 21.17 10.76
C PHE A 78 -30.22 20.80 9.77
N GLY A 79 -30.12 19.66 9.10
CA GLY A 79 -31.09 19.20 8.10
C GLY A 79 -32.36 18.59 8.70
N THR A 80 -32.28 17.96 9.88
CA THR A 80 -33.46 17.30 10.49
C THR A 80 -34.36 18.24 11.29
N ASN A 81 -33.91 19.46 11.63
CA ASN A 81 -34.70 20.43 12.40
C ASN A 81 -35.94 20.97 11.65
N GLY A 82 -36.08 20.68 10.35
CA GLY A 82 -37.25 21.04 9.55
C GLY A 82 -38.29 19.93 9.38
N SER A 83 -38.00 18.70 9.84
CA SER A 83 -38.86 17.52 9.65
C SER A 83 -39.80 17.32 10.84
N GLN A 84 -41.12 17.19 10.59
CA GLN A 84 -42.14 16.92 11.62
C GLN A 84 -42.15 15.45 12.08
N ILE A 85 -41.29 14.60 11.50
CA ILE A 85 -41.20 13.19 11.84
C ILE A 85 -40.09 13.05 12.88
N ALA A 86 -40.42 12.54 14.07
CA ALA A 86 -39.42 12.27 15.11
C ALA A 86 -38.33 11.35 14.52
N PRO A 87 -37.09 11.82 14.34
CA PRO A 87 -36.10 11.06 13.61
C PRO A 87 -35.70 9.84 14.43
N ASN A 88 -35.86 8.65 13.86
CA ASN A 88 -35.40 7.42 14.49
C ASN A 88 -33.88 7.46 14.63
N SER A 89 -33.39 7.46 15.87
CA SER A 89 -31.95 7.55 16.18
C SER A 89 -31.12 6.44 15.53
N PHE A 90 -31.72 5.26 15.27
CA PHE A 90 -31.04 4.17 14.56
C PHE A 90 -30.79 4.50 13.07
N ILE A 91 -31.71 5.20 12.42
CA ILE A 91 -31.58 5.57 11.00
C ILE A 91 -30.51 6.64 10.84
N LEU A 92 -30.47 7.63 11.75
CA LEU A 92 -29.45 8.68 11.75
C LEU A 92 -28.04 8.12 12.01
N ALA A 93 -27.91 7.00 12.74
CA ALA A 93 -26.64 6.35 13.03
C ALA A 93 -26.13 5.45 11.88
N LEU A 94 -27.01 5.02 10.97
CA LEU A 94 -26.70 4.10 9.88
C LEU A 94 -25.47 4.49 9.03
N PRO A 95 -25.28 5.76 8.59
CA PRO A 95 -24.12 6.13 7.78
C PRO A 95 -22.80 6.08 8.55
N PHE A 96 -22.81 6.15 9.88
CA PHE A 96 -21.59 6.13 10.69
C PHE A 96 -21.01 4.73 10.87
N ALA A 97 -21.84 3.68 10.83
CA ALA A 97 -21.35 2.31 10.96
C ALA A 97 -20.36 1.89 9.85
N PRO A 98 -20.68 2.05 8.53
CA PRO A 98 -19.71 1.77 7.47
C PRO A 98 -18.53 2.76 7.48
N LEU A 99 -18.73 4.00 7.91
CA LEU A 99 -17.63 4.99 8.02
C LEU A 99 -16.64 4.66 9.15
N LEU A 100 -17.13 4.13 10.27
CA LEU A 100 -16.25 3.62 11.34
C LEU A 100 -15.49 2.38 10.86
N LEU A 101 -16.15 1.52 10.09
CA LEU A 101 -15.52 0.34 9.52
C LEU A 101 -14.42 0.73 8.51
N SER A 102 -14.63 1.72 7.64
CA SER A 102 -13.57 2.23 6.75
C SER A 102 -12.38 2.74 7.54
N GLY A 103 -12.62 3.51 8.60
CA GLY A 103 -11.56 4.04 9.46
C GLY A 103 -10.72 2.94 10.11
N ILE A 104 -11.35 1.87 10.62
CA ILE A 104 -10.65 0.71 11.18
C ILE A 104 -9.80 0.01 10.11
N ILE A 105 -10.34 -0.16 8.90
CA ILE A 105 -9.64 -0.80 7.78
C ILE A 105 -8.41 0.02 7.36
N PHE A 106 -8.54 1.34 7.23
CA PHE A 106 -7.42 2.21 6.89
C PHE A 106 -6.37 2.24 8.00
N LEU A 107 -6.78 2.29 9.27
CA LEU A 107 -5.84 2.22 10.40
C LEU A 107 -5.07 0.90 10.39
N HIS A 108 -5.74 -0.22 10.11
CA HIS A 108 -5.11 -1.52 9.97
C HIS A 108 -4.11 -1.55 8.80
N GLY A 109 -4.48 -0.99 7.64
CA GLY A 109 -3.58 -0.84 6.49
C GLY A 109 -2.34 -0.01 6.82
N TYR A 110 -2.51 1.13 7.50
CA TYR A 110 -1.42 1.98 7.94
C TYR A 110 -0.45 1.27 8.89
N ILE A 111 -0.97 0.55 9.89
CA ILE A 111 -0.14 -0.21 10.83
C ILE A 111 0.58 -1.36 10.12
N SER A 112 -0.08 -2.03 9.17
CA SER A 112 0.52 -3.12 8.38
C SER A 112 1.71 -2.64 7.53
N LEU A 113 1.63 -1.41 7.00
CA LEU A 113 2.68 -0.77 6.19
C LEU A 113 3.83 -0.16 7.00
N GLY A 114 3.68 0.02 8.32
CA GLY A 114 4.62 0.78 9.17
C GLY A 114 5.91 0.04 9.56
N PRO A 115 5.88 -0.98 10.45
CA PRO A 115 7.07 -1.58 11.04
C PRO A 115 7.65 -2.76 10.23
N ARG A 116 7.21 -2.98 8.99
CA ARG A 116 7.55 -4.17 8.18
C ARG A 116 8.20 -3.88 6.82
N THR A 117 8.68 -2.67 6.57
CA THR A 117 9.60 -2.44 5.45
C THR A 117 10.92 -3.16 5.74
N ILE A 118 11.02 -4.39 5.23
CA ILE A 118 12.21 -5.23 5.38
C ILE A 118 13.36 -4.57 4.60
N GLY A 119 14.52 -4.40 5.23
CA GLY A 119 15.76 -3.97 4.56
C GLY A 119 16.20 -2.52 4.80
N ILE A 120 15.43 -1.68 5.50
CA ILE A 120 15.81 -0.28 5.82
C ILE A 120 17.07 -0.21 6.71
N SER A 121 17.34 -1.23 7.54
CA SER A 121 18.56 -1.30 8.38
C SER A 121 19.67 -2.18 7.81
N SER A 122 19.76 -2.32 6.47
CA SER A 122 20.66 -3.28 5.80
C SER A 122 22.14 -2.89 5.78
N GLY A 123 22.52 -1.72 6.33
CA GLY A 123 23.93 -1.27 6.37
C GLY A 123 24.88 -2.31 6.96
N ASN A 124 24.45 -3.01 8.01
CA ASN A 124 25.26 -4.03 8.68
C ASN A 124 25.46 -5.29 7.82
N ILE A 125 24.45 -5.68 7.03
CA ILE A 125 24.53 -6.85 6.12
C ILE A 125 25.47 -6.54 4.95
N HIS A 126 25.42 -5.31 4.47
CA HIS A 126 26.25 -4.86 3.35
C HIS A 126 27.73 -4.80 3.73
N GLU A 127 28.07 -4.31 4.93
CA GLU A 127 29.45 -4.25 5.42
C GLU A 127 30.02 -5.65 5.73
N SER A 128 29.24 -6.52 6.39
CA SER A 128 29.69 -7.88 6.70
C SER A 128 29.94 -8.72 5.44
N LEU A 129 29.04 -8.69 4.46
CA LEU A 129 29.19 -9.47 3.23
C LEU A 129 30.32 -8.94 2.32
N LEU A 130 30.63 -7.65 2.37
CA LEU A 130 31.71 -7.05 1.59
C LEU A 130 33.10 -7.39 2.14
N GLN A 131 33.21 -7.68 3.45
CA GLN A 131 34.45 -8.09 4.09
C GLN A 131 34.73 -9.59 3.96
N GLU A 132 33.70 -10.43 3.86
CA GLU A 132 33.84 -11.89 3.89
C GLU A 132 33.87 -12.57 2.51
N ASN A 133 33.24 -12.00 1.48
CA ASN A 133 33.02 -12.70 0.20
C ASN A 133 33.82 -12.15 -0.98
N ASN A 134 34.13 -13.04 -1.94
CA ASN A 134 34.63 -12.65 -3.25
C ASN A 134 33.60 -11.73 -3.96
N LYS A 135 34.07 -10.71 -4.70
CA LYS A 135 33.23 -9.68 -5.34
C LYS A 135 32.06 -10.26 -6.15
N TYR A 136 32.30 -11.37 -6.83
CA TYR A 136 31.26 -12.12 -7.55
C TYR A 136 30.15 -12.62 -6.62
N GLU A 137 30.49 -13.34 -5.57
CA GLU A 137 29.53 -13.91 -4.61
C GLU A 137 28.80 -12.82 -3.83
N TYR A 138 29.51 -11.74 -3.50
CA TYR A 138 28.92 -10.55 -2.92
C TYR A 138 27.81 -9.98 -3.82
N CYS A 139 28.11 -9.75 -5.11
CA CYS A 139 27.14 -9.16 -6.05
C CYS A 139 25.93 -10.08 -6.25
N LYS A 140 26.16 -11.38 -6.46
CA LYS A 140 25.10 -12.38 -6.60
C LYS A 140 24.22 -12.44 -5.36
N THR A 141 24.82 -12.55 -4.17
CA THR A 141 24.08 -12.68 -2.91
C THR A 141 23.25 -11.44 -2.62
N MET A 142 23.83 -10.26 -2.74
CA MET A 142 23.10 -9.01 -2.45
C MET A 142 22.00 -8.73 -3.47
N ALA A 143 22.19 -9.07 -4.75
CA ALA A 143 21.14 -8.92 -5.74
C ALA A 143 19.92 -9.79 -5.42
N ILE A 144 20.15 -11.05 -5.01
CA ILE A 144 19.10 -11.97 -4.57
C ILE A 144 18.41 -11.46 -3.31
N VAL A 145 19.17 -10.96 -2.33
CA VAL A 145 18.61 -10.41 -1.09
C VAL A 145 17.72 -9.20 -1.37
N TYR A 146 18.16 -8.27 -2.22
CA TYR A 146 17.34 -7.12 -2.60
C TYR A 146 16.06 -7.54 -3.32
N ALA A 147 16.13 -8.44 -4.30
CA ALA A 147 14.94 -8.95 -4.97
C ALA A 147 13.97 -9.65 -4.01
N LYS A 148 14.48 -10.42 -3.05
CA LYS A 148 13.65 -11.04 -2.00
C LYS A 148 12.89 -10.01 -1.16
N TRP A 149 13.53 -8.89 -0.84
CA TRP A 149 12.89 -7.82 -0.10
C TRP A 149 11.89 -7.06 -0.97
N THR A 150 12.22 -6.80 -2.24
CA THR A 150 11.31 -6.21 -3.24
C THR A 150 10.03 -7.02 -3.36
N ASP A 151 10.12 -8.33 -3.58
CA ASP A 151 8.94 -9.20 -3.74
C ASP A 151 8.03 -9.17 -2.50
N LYS A 152 8.63 -9.22 -1.29
CA LYS A 152 7.87 -9.09 -0.04
C LYS A 152 7.20 -7.73 0.11
N ASN A 153 7.89 -6.66 -0.29
CA ASN A 153 7.34 -5.31 -0.25
C ASN A 153 6.16 -5.17 -1.22
N ILE A 154 6.27 -5.74 -2.43
CA ILE A 154 5.19 -5.78 -3.42
C ILE A 154 3.98 -6.56 -2.87
N GLU A 155 4.18 -7.75 -2.32
CA GLU A 155 3.11 -8.57 -1.74
C GLU A 155 2.40 -7.80 -0.59
N LEU A 156 3.18 -7.18 0.29
CA LEU A 156 2.65 -6.38 1.40
C LEU A 156 1.86 -5.16 0.92
N ASN A 157 2.34 -4.49 -0.14
CA ASN A 157 1.65 -3.38 -0.77
C ASN A 157 0.33 -3.82 -1.41
N GLN A 158 0.34 -4.91 -2.20
CA GLN A 158 -0.87 -5.46 -2.82
C GLN A 158 -1.91 -5.86 -1.78
N LYS A 159 -1.50 -6.54 -0.72
CA LYS A 159 -2.39 -6.91 0.38
C LYS A 159 -2.98 -5.65 1.04
N SER A 160 -2.17 -4.64 1.30
CA SER A 160 -2.66 -3.39 1.91
C SER A 160 -3.59 -2.62 0.99
N MET A 161 -3.32 -2.59 -0.32
CA MET A 161 -4.17 -1.96 -1.33
C MET A 161 -5.56 -2.61 -1.40
N ASN A 162 -5.64 -3.94 -1.29
CA ASN A 162 -6.93 -4.62 -1.22
C ASN A 162 -7.77 -4.18 0.00
N HIS A 163 -7.14 -3.97 1.16
CA HIS A 163 -7.84 -3.44 2.33
C HIS A 163 -8.29 -2.00 2.08
N ILE A 164 -7.42 -1.16 1.51
CA ILE A 164 -7.75 0.23 1.16
C ILE A 164 -8.97 0.28 0.23
N MET A 165 -9.04 -0.58 -0.79
CA MET A 165 -10.18 -0.65 -1.71
C MET A 165 -11.49 -1.02 -1.00
N ILE A 166 -11.44 -1.96 -0.04
CA ILE A 166 -12.62 -2.30 0.78
C ILE A 166 -13.04 -1.09 1.62
N GLY A 167 -12.09 -0.38 2.24
CA GLY A 167 -12.35 0.83 3.01
C GLY A 167 -13.01 1.93 2.16
N ILE A 168 -12.54 2.15 0.93
CA ILE A 168 -13.17 3.07 -0.03
C ILE A 168 -14.61 2.63 -0.33
N GLY A 169 -14.87 1.34 -0.54
CA GLY A 169 -16.23 0.81 -0.71
C GLY A 169 -17.15 1.10 0.47
N CYS A 170 -16.62 1.05 1.70
CA CYS A 170 -17.34 1.43 2.91
C CYS A 170 -17.67 2.94 2.95
N ILE A 171 -16.77 3.82 2.48
CA ILE A 171 -17.06 5.25 2.32
C ILE A 171 -18.25 5.45 1.36
N PHE A 172 -18.25 4.79 0.20
CA PHE A 172 -19.35 4.92 -0.76
C PHE A 172 -20.67 4.39 -0.21
N THR A 173 -20.63 3.27 0.51
CA THR A 173 -21.81 2.74 1.23
C THR A 173 -22.34 3.75 2.24
N SER A 174 -21.45 4.41 2.98
CA SER A 174 -21.79 5.44 3.94
C SER A 174 -22.46 6.67 3.28
N LEU A 175 -21.89 7.16 2.17
CA LEU A 175 -22.46 8.26 1.40
C LEU A 175 -23.86 7.89 0.84
N GLY A 176 -24.02 6.66 0.35
CA GLY A 176 -25.29 6.14 -0.12
C GLY A 176 -26.36 6.09 0.98
N ALA A 177 -25.98 5.73 2.21
CA ALA A 177 -26.87 5.78 3.36
C ALA A 177 -27.33 7.21 3.67
N VAL A 178 -26.42 8.20 3.66
CA VAL A 178 -26.79 9.61 3.85
C VAL A 178 -27.75 10.07 2.75
N ALA A 179 -27.45 9.79 1.48
CA ALA A 179 -28.32 10.14 0.37
C ALA A 179 -29.70 9.51 0.50
N GLY A 180 -29.78 8.23 0.88
CA GLY A 180 -31.04 7.53 1.13
C GLY A 180 -31.87 8.19 2.24
N ILE A 181 -31.23 8.62 3.33
CA ILE A 181 -31.92 9.33 4.42
C ILE A 181 -32.54 10.63 3.91
N PHE A 182 -31.81 11.44 3.13
CA PHE A 182 -32.33 12.72 2.63
C PHE A 182 -33.34 12.60 1.47
N VAL A 183 -33.35 11.49 0.74
CA VAL A 183 -34.31 11.26 -0.36
C VAL A 183 -35.64 10.69 0.16
N PHE A 184 -35.58 9.81 1.17
CA PHE A 184 -36.75 9.07 1.65
C PHE A 184 -37.30 9.55 3.00
N TYR A 185 -36.67 10.56 3.62
CA TYR A 185 -37.04 11.11 4.93
C TYR A 185 -37.00 12.64 4.91
#